data_AF-A0A955BN59-F1
#
_entry.id   AF-A0A955BN59-F1
#
_cell.length_a   1.000
_cell.length_b   1.000
_cell.length_c   1.000
_cell.angle_alpha   90.00
_cell.angle_beta   90.00
_cell.angle_gamma   90.00
#
_symmetry.space_group_name_H-M   'P 1'
#
loop_
_entity.id
_entity.type
_entity.pdbx_description
1 polymer ?
#
loop_
_entity_poly.entity_id
_entity_poly.type
_entity_poly.pdbx_seq_one_letter_code
_entity_poly.pdbx_strand_id
1 'polypeptide(L)'
;MAENSNPDALLVEEIRRGKPDAWNSLIAQYEGRLLSFVESRLRRRAASEDVVQETFIGFLTSLPNYDKRRPLESWLFTIAAHKLTDYLRREGRRPAIPLSTGDGSSGNWELPGKGRRASSIVRSGERHGLEEEAVAA
;
A
#
# COMPACT_ATOMS: atom_id res chain seq x y z
N MET A 1 7.92 35.17 -13.63
CA MET A 1 6.82 34.68 -12.77
C MET A 1 6.19 33.48 -13.46
N ALA A 2 6.65 32.27 -13.15
CA ALA A 2 5.99 31.04 -13.57
C ALA A 2 5.27 30.51 -12.34
N GLU A 3 3.96 30.69 -12.31
CA GLU A 3 3.08 30.11 -11.30
C GLU A 3 3.04 28.60 -11.56
N ASN A 4 4.04 27.90 -11.03
CA ASN A 4 4.18 26.46 -11.18
C ASN A 4 3.25 25.78 -10.17
N SER A 5 1.94 25.88 -10.40
CA SER A 5 0.94 25.08 -9.69
C SER A 5 1.34 23.62 -9.86
N ASN A 6 1.86 22.99 -8.78
CA ASN A 6 2.18 21.57 -8.80
C ASN A 6 0.87 20.81 -9.08
N PRO A 7 0.70 20.19 -10.27
CA PRO A 7 -0.57 19.61 -10.68
C PRO A 7 -1.01 18.50 -9.72
N ASP A 8 -0.06 17.76 -9.15
CA ASP A 8 -0.32 16.74 -8.12
C ASP A 8 -0.87 17.36 -6.84
N ALA A 9 -0.34 18.51 -6.41
CA ALA A 9 -0.80 19.19 -5.20
C ALA A 9 -2.22 19.74 -5.37
N LEU A 10 -2.56 20.22 -6.57
CA LEU A 10 -3.93 20.63 -6.91
C LEU A 10 -4.86 19.42 -6.94
N LEU A 11 -4.46 18.34 -7.61
CA LEU A 11 -5.23 17.09 -7.69
C LEU A 11 -5.57 16.56 -6.29
N VAL A 12 -4.58 16.52 -5.40
CA VAL A 12 -4.76 16.09 -4.00
C VAL A 12 -5.72 16.99 -3.24
N GLU A 13 -5.62 18.30 -3.40
CA GLU A 13 -6.51 19.25 -2.75
C GLU A 13 -7.96 19.09 -3.22
N GLU A 14 -8.17 18.84 -4.51
CA GLU A 14 -9.50 18.61 -5.06
C GLU A 14 -10.11 17.27 -4.60
N ILE A 15 -9.29 16.23 -4.46
CA ILE A 15 -9.73 14.97 -3.84
C ILE A 15 -10.11 15.19 -2.37
N ARG A 16 -9.34 16.00 -1.64
CA ARG A 16 -9.64 16.33 -0.23
C ARG A 16 -10.97 17.08 -0.08
N ARG A 17 -11.34 17.87 -1.09
CA ARG A 17 -12.64 18.56 -1.18
C ARG A 17 -13.79 17.65 -1.66
N GLY A 18 -13.50 16.39 -1.96
CA GLY A 18 -14.49 15.41 -2.38
C GLY A 18 -14.92 15.55 -3.84
N LYS A 19 -14.12 16.19 -4.71
CA LYS A 19 -14.44 16.30 -6.14
C LYS A 19 -14.32 14.94 -6.85
N PRO A 20 -15.40 14.37 -7.39
CA PRO A 20 -15.36 13.05 -8.02
C PRO A 20 -14.44 12.99 -9.25
N ASP A 21 -14.38 14.06 -10.04
CA ASP A 21 -13.55 14.11 -11.25
C ASP A 21 -12.05 14.03 -10.93
N ALA A 22 -11.63 14.66 -9.83
CA ALA A 22 -10.25 14.58 -9.36
C ALA A 22 -9.90 13.16 -8.91
N TRP A 23 -10.84 12.49 -8.24
CA TRP A 23 -10.69 11.08 -7.85
C TRP A 23 -10.57 10.15 -9.06
N ASN A 24 -11.47 10.31 -10.04
CA ASN A 24 -11.45 9.53 -11.28
C ASN A 24 -10.16 9.76 -12.07
N SER A 25 -9.67 11.00 -12.10
CA SER A 25 -8.40 11.35 -12.75
C SER A 25 -7.21 10.65 -12.09
N LEU A 26 -7.17 10.60 -10.75
CA LEU A 26 -6.14 9.85 -10.02
C LEU A 26 -6.19 8.36 -10.35
N ILE A 27 -7.37 7.73 -10.32
CA ILE A 27 -7.51 6.31 -10.66
C ILE A 27 -7.02 6.06 -12.08
N ALA A 28 -7.52 6.82 -13.06
CA ALA A 28 -7.16 6.64 -14.47
C ALA A 28 -5.64 6.78 -14.70
N GLN A 29 -4.97 7.67 -13.97
CA GLN A 29 -3.53 7.89 -14.11
C GLN A 29 -2.68 6.77 -13.50
N TYR A 30 -3.12 6.16 -12.40
CA TYR A 30 -2.27 5.28 -11.60
C TYR A 30 -2.69 3.81 -11.56
N GLU A 31 -3.95 3.47 -11.86
CA GLU A 31 -4.47 2.10 -11.75
C GLU A 31 -3.61 1.11 -12.54
N GLY A 32 -3.39 1.33 -13.84
CA GLY A 32 -2.63 0.41 -14.67
C GLY A 32 -1.17 0.22 -14.22
N ARG A 33 -0.55 1.27 -13.67
CA ARG A 33 0.83 1.24 -13.18
C ARG A 33 0.94 0.51 -11.85
N LEU A 34 0.01 0.78 -10.93
CA LEU A 34 -0.09 0.07 -9.66
C LEU A 34 -0.36 -1.41 -9.88
N LEU A 35 -1.25 -1.72 -10.80
CA LEU A 35 -1.63 -3.07 -11.15
C LEU A 35 -0.46 -3.84 -11.77
N SER A 36 0.27 -3.24 -12.71
CA SER A 36 1.50 -3.83 -13.26
C SER A 36 2.55 -4.07 -12.16
N PHE A 37 2.72 -3.12 -11.24
CA PHE A 37 3.64 -3.24 -10.11
C PHE A 37 3.27 -4.41 -9.17
N VAL A 38 1.99 -4.56 -8.82
CA VAL A 38 1.53 -5.63 -7.94
C VAL A 38 1.54 -6.99 -8.66
N GLU A 39 1.06 -7.02 -9.90
CA GLU A 39 0.92 -8.25 -10.69
C GLU A 39 2.27 -8.90 -10.99
N SER A 40 3.33 -8.10 -11.19
CA SER A 40 4.71 -8.61 -11.32
C SER A 40 5.18 -9.45 -10.12
N ARG A 41 4.57 -9.29 -8.95
CA ARG A 41 4.92 -9.97 -7.69
C ARG A 41 3.91 -11.06 -7.32
N LEU A 42 2.62 -10.85 -7.55
CA LEU A 42 1.57 -11.82 -7.21
C LEU A 42 1.28 -12.84 -8.31
N ARG A 43 1.50 -12.48 -9.58
CA ARG A 43 1.18 -13.29 -10.77
C ARG A 43 -0.27 -13.81 -10.79
N ARG A 44 -1.17 -13.12 -10.11
CA ARG A 44 -2.59 -13.45 -9.95
C ARG A 44 -3.40 -12.18 -10.10
N ARG A 45 -4.18 -12.12 -11.17
CA ARG A 45 -4.92 -10.92 -11.57
C ARG A 45 -5.86 -10.41 -10.48
N ALA A 46 -6.79 -11.25 -10.03
CA ALA A 46 -7.79 -10.88 -9.01
C ALA A 46 -7.16 -10.38 -7.71
N ALA A 47 -6.14 -11.08 -7.20
CA ALA A 47 -5.42 -10.64 -6.00
C ALA A 47 -4.69 -9.31 -6.19
N SER A 48 -4.23 -9.03 -7.41
CA SER A 48 -3.56 -7.78 -7.72
C SER A 48 -4.56 -6.63 -7.75
N GLU A 49 -5.73 -6.83 -8.33
CA GLU A 49 -6.83 -5.87 -8.33
C GLU A 49 -7.29 -5.55 -6.90
N ASP A 50 -7.42 -6.55 -6.03
CA ASP A 50 -7.76 -6.36 -4.61
C ASP A 50 -6.74 -5.46 -3.90
N VAL A 51 -5.44 -5.74 -4.08
CA VAL A 51 -4.38 -4.92 -3.46
C VAL A 51 -4.36 -3.49 -4.01
N VAL A 52 -4.65 -3.29 -5.30
CA VAL A 52 -4.75 -1.95 -5.90
C VAL A 52 -5.96 -1.19 -5.32
N GLN A 53 -7.11 -1.85 -5.17
CA GLN A 53 -8.28 -1.25 -4.52
C GLN A 53 -7.96 -0.86 -3.06
N GLU A 54 -7.34 -1.75 -2.29
CA GLU A 54 -6.89 -1.43 -0.92
C GLU A 54 -5.87 -0.29 -0.88
N THR A 55 -5.07 -0.11 -1.93
CA THR A 55 -4.12 1.00 -2.06
C THR A 55 -4.85 2.33 -2.20
N PHE A 56 -5.86 2.40 -3.07
CA PHE A 56 -6.69 3.59 -3.26
C PHE A 56 -7.49 3.95 -2.00
N ILE A 57 -8.04 2.96 -1.31
CA ILE A 57 -8.67 3.16 0.00
C ILE A 57 -7.63 3.68 1.01
N GLY A 58 -6.45 3.05 1.05
CA GLY A 58 -5.33 3.46 1.91
C GLY A 58 -4.90 4.91 1.66
N PHE A 59 -4.85 5.32 0.41
CA PHE A 59 -4.59 6.70 -0.01
C PHE A 59 -5.62 7.68 0.57
N LEU A 60 -6.91 7.41 0.38
CA LEU A 60 -7.98 8.28 0.93
C LEU A 60 -7.91 8.37 2.46
N THR A 61 -7.68 7.25 3.15
CA THR A 61 -7.58 7.24 4.62
C THR A 61 -6.36 8.00 5.16
N SER A 62 -5.29 8.11 4.37
CA SER A 62 -4.05 8.78 4.77
C SER A 62 -3.90 10.21 4.22
N LEU A 63 -4.82 10.63 3.35
CA LEU A 63 -4.88 11.95 2.70
C LEU A 63 -4.82 13.16 3.65
N PRO A 64 -5.39 13.12 4.87
CA PRO A 64 -5.23 14.21 5.83
C PRO A 64 -3.77 14.48 6.21
N ASN A 65 -2.91 13.46 6.17
CA ASN A 65 -1.51 13.53 6.60
C ASN A 65 -0.52 13.67 5.43
N TYR A 66 -1.00 13.93 4.22
CA TYR A 66 -0.13 14.04 3.05
C TYR A 66 0.69 15.32 3.07
N ASP A 67 2.02 15.17 2.98
CA ASP A 67 2.97 16.26 2.78
C ASP A 67 3.13 16.57 1.28
N LYS A 68 2.80 17.80 0.89
CA LYS A 68 2.90 18.30 -0.49
C LYS A 68 4.35 18.37 -1.02
N ARG A 69 5.35 18.30 -0.13
CA ARG A 69 6.78 18.21 -0.49
C ARG A 69 7.13 16.85 -1.10
N ARG A 70 6.36 15.80 -0.76
CA ARG A 70 6.55 14.46 -1.29
C ARG A 70 5.81 14.30 -2.62
N PRO A 71 6.41 13.68 -3.65
CA PRO A 71 5.68 13.38 -4.89
C PRO A 71 4.50 12.43 -4.64
N LEU A 72 3.36 12.72 -5.26
CA LEU A 72 2.12 11.95 -5.12
C LEU A 72 2.33 10.49 -5.50
N GLU A 73 3.00 10.26 -6.62
CA GLU A 73 3.37 8.93 -7.10
C GLU A 73 4.17 8.15 -6.05
N SER A 74 5.24 8.74 -5.51
CA SER A 74 6.08 8.08 -4.50
C SER A 74 5.27 7.65 -3.28
N TRP A 75 4.34 8.52 -2.85
CA TRP A 75 3.48 8.23 -1.72
C TRP A 75 2.49 7.10 -2.03
N LEU A 76 1.82 7.15 -3.19
CA LEU A 76 0.87 6.14 -3.63
C LEU A 76 1.52 4.75 -3.77
N PHE A 77 2.71 4.67 -4.39
CA PHE A 77 3.46 3.42 -4.51
C PHE A 77 4.00 2.90 -3.17
N THR A 78 4.24 3.78 -2.19
CA THR A 78 4.57 3.35 -0.83
C THR A 78 3.40 2.67 -0.15
N ILE A 79 2.19 3.22 -0.30
CA ILE A 79 0.96 2.59 0.20
C ILE A 79 0.79 1.22 -0.48
N ALA A 80 0.97 1.15 -1.80
CA ALA A 80 0.88 -0.10 -2.56
C ALA A 80 1.86 -1.17 -2.07
N ALA A 81 3.11 -0.79 -1.83
CA ALA A 81 4.14 -1.69 -1.31
C ALA A 81 3.77 -2.23 0.09
N HIS A 82 3.19 -1.39 0.96
CA HIS A 82 2.68 -1.82 2.26
C HIS A 82 1.51 -2.80 2.12
N LYS A 83 0.51 -2.48 1.29
CA LYS A 83 -0.65 -3.36 1.05
C LYS A 83 -0.23 -4.71 0.49
N LEU A 84 0.69 -4.71 -0.47
CA LEU A 84 1.25 -5.94 -1.02
C LEU A 84 2.00 -6.77 0.04
N THR A 85 2.81 -6.12 0.87
CA THR A 85 3.53 -6.80 1.95
C THR A 85 2.56 -7.44 2.95
N ASP A 86 1.49 -6.74 3.32
CA ASP A 86 0.45 -7.25 4.19
C ASP A 86 -0.33 -8.41 3.58
N TYR A 87 -0.65 -8.33 2.28
CA TYR A 87 -1.26 -9.42 1.53
C TYR A 87 -0.37 -10.67 1.57
N LEU A 88 0.91 -10.55 1.19
CA LEU A 88 1.87 -11.67 1.19
C LEU A 88 2.06 -12.27 2.59
N ARG A 89 2.08 -11.43 3.64
CA ARG A 89 2.15 -11.87 5.02
C ARG A 89 0.91 -12.65 5.45
N ARG A 90 -0.28 -12.25 5.01
CA ARG A 90 -1.54 -12.96 5.26
C ARG A 90 -1.58 -14.30 4.52
N GLU A 91 -1.15 -14.32 3.27
CA GLU A 91 -1.10 -15.53 2.44
C GLU A 91 -0.16 -16.57 3.04
N GLY A 92 1.05 -16.16 3.42
CA GLY A 92 2.02 -17.06 4.07
C GLY A 92 1.57 -17.58 5.45
N ARG A 93 0.64 -16.90 6.13
CA ARG A 93 0.00 -17.36 7.37
C ARG A 93 -1.20 -18.27 7.14
N ARG A 94 -1.69 -18.36 5.90
CA ARG A 94 -2.75 -19.27 5.46
C ARG A 94 -2.15 -20.28 4.50
N PRO A 95 -1.24 -21.18 4.94
CA PRO A 95 -0.88 -22.30 4.10
C PRO A 95 -2.18 -23.00 3.71
N ALA A 96 -2.43 -23.14 2.41
CA ALA A 96 -3.56 -23.91 1.92
C ALA A 96 -3.32 -25.35 2.37
N ILE A 97 -3.92 -25.75 3.49
CA ILE A 97 -3.97 -27.15 3.89
C ILE A 97 -4.89 -27.81 2.86
N PRO A 98 -4.38 -28.69 1.99
CA PRO A 98 -5.24 -29.43 1.09
C PRO A 98 -6.26 -30.18 1.94
N LEU A 99 -7.55 -29.97 1.70
CA LEU A 99 -8.59 -30.74 2.36
C LEU A 99 -8.46 -32.18 1.88
N SER A 100 -7.69 -32.97 2.61
CA SER A 100 -7.60 -34.41 2.40
C SER A 100 -8.90 -35.01 2.91
N THR A 101 -9.81 -35.35 1.99
CA THR A 101 -10.89 -36.31 2.26
C THR A 101 -10.26 -37.69 2.42
N GLY A 102 -9.71 -37.95 3.60
CA GLY A 102 -9.04 -39.20 3.95
C GLY A 102 -9.30 -39.55 5.41
N ASP A 103 -10.03 -40.63 5.60
CA ASP A 103 -10.35 -41.31 6.86
C ASP A 103 -9.09 -41.58 7.71
N GLY A 104 -9.19 -41.30 9.02
CA GLY A 104 -8.36 -41.85 10.09
C GLY A 104 -6.86 -41.53 10.10
N SER A 105 -6.43 -40.61 10.97
CA SER A 105 -5.33 -40.77 11.94
C SER A 105 -4.82 -39.41 12.44
N SER A 106 -4.73 -39.26 13.76
CA SER A 106 -4.18 -38.11 14.47
C SER A 106 -2.73 -37.83 14.06
N GLY A 107 -2.52 -36.80 13.22
CA GLY A 107 -1.21 -36.36 12.77
C GLY A 107 -0.83 -34.99 13.34
N ASN A 108 0.19 -34.99 14.20
CA ASN A 108 0.98 -33.89 14.76
C ASN A 108 0.84 -32.50 14.08
N TRP A 109 0.22 -31.54 14.77
CA TRP A 109 0.21 -30.12 14.35
C TRP A 109 1.54 -29.44 14.72
N GLU A 110 2.47 -29.39 13.77
CA GLU A 110 3.67 -28.57 13.89
C GLU A 110 3.40 -27.12 13.48
N LEU A 111 3.53 -26.20 14.43
CA LEU A 111 3.39 -24.76 14.21
C LEU A 111 4.60 -24.22 13.42
N PRO A 112 4.43 -23.70 12.19
CA PRO A 112 5.53 -23.04 11.50
C PRO A 112 5.86 -21.71 12.17
N GLY A 113 7.01 -21.67 12.84
CA GLY A 113 7.98 -20.58 12.85
C GLY A 113 7.53 -19.15 13.20
N LYS A 114 8.12 -18.61 14.27
CA LYS A 114 8.11 -17.20 14.69
C LYS A 114 8.52 -16.24 13.55
N GLY A 115 7.54 -15.73 12.79
CA GLY A 115 7.71 -14.60 11.88
C GLY A 115 7.71 -13.27 12.64
N ARG A 116 8.89 -12.67 12.76
CA ARG A 116 9.28 -11.35 13.32
C ARG A 116 8.17 -10.29 13.55
N ARG A 117 8.35 -9.54 14.66
CA ARG A 117 7.45 -8.52 15.25
C ARG A 117 7.04 -7.36 14.32
N ALA A 118 5.96 -6.70 14.74
CA ALA A 118 5.18 -5.66 14.08
C ALA A 118 5.95 -4.47 13.47
N SER A 119 5.41 -4.07 12.31
CA SER A 119 5.37 -2.79 11.59
C SER A 119 6.57 -1.83 11.54
N SER A 120 7.04 -1.61 10.29
CA SER A 120 7.72 -0.40 9.84
C SER A 120 6.85 0.87 9.91
N ILE A 121 5.55 0.72 10.18
CA ILE A 121 4.58 1.83 10.31
C ILE A 121 4.90 2.74 11.51
N VAL A 122 5.46 2.20 12.60
CA VAL A 122 5.94 3.00 13.74
C VAL A 122 7.20 3.80 13.35
N ARG A 123 8.07 3.22 12.53
CA ARG A 123 9.30 3.89 12.05
C ARG A 123 9.06 4.96 11.00
N SER A 124 7.92 4.96 10.32
CA SER A 124 7.63 5.98 9.29
C SER A 124 7.28 7.34 9.87
N GLY A 125 6.80 7.41 11.12
CA GLY A 125 6.61 8.68 11.82
C GLY A 125 7.95 9.28 12.28
N GLU A 126 8.91 8.43 12.65
CA GLU A 126 10.22 8.85 13.18
C GLU A 126 11.19 9.34 12.09
N ARG A 127 11.12 8.80 10.85
CA ARG A 127 12.05 9.21 9.78
C ARG A 127 11.88 10.65 9.31
N HIS A 128 10.66 11.20 9.35
CA HIS A 128 10.43 12.57 8.89
C HIS A 128 10.98 13.62 9.86
N GLY A 129 11.08 13.31 11.16
CA GLY A 129 11.69 14.19 12.16
C GLY A 129 13.22 14.12 12.15
N LEU A 130 13.79 12.92 12.00
CA LEU A 130 15.24 12.72 11.97
C LEU A 130 15.90 13.27 10.70
N GLU A 131 15.18 13.28 9.56
CA GLU A 131 15.66 13.90 8.32
C GLU A 131 15.66 15.44 8.40
N GLU A 132 14.73 16.06 9.14
CA GLU A 132 14.69 17.51 9.33
C GLU A 132 15.77 17.99 10.33
N GLU A 133 16.05 17.23 11.40
CA GLU A 133 17.08 17.56 12.39
C GLU A 133 18.51 17.42 11.82
N ALA A 134 18.75 16.47 10.92
CA ALA A 134 20.05 16.26 10.29
C ALA A 134 20.41 17.29 9.20
N VAL A 135 19.43 18.01 8.65
CA VAL A 135 19.64 19.06 7.64
C VAL A 135 19.69 20.47 8.29
N ALA A 136 19.27 20.59 9.55
CA ALA A 136 19.27 21.84 10.30
C ALA A 136 20.49 22.05 11.23
N ALA A 137 21.40 21.06 11.31
CA ALA A 137 22.65 21.11 12.07
C ALA A 137 23.87 21.29 11.16
#